data_AF-A9DL96-F1
#
_entry.id   AF-A9DL96-F1
#
_cell.length_a   1.000
_cell.length_b   1.000
_cell.length_c   1.000
_cell.angle_alpha   90.00
_cell.angle_beta   90.00
_cell.angle_gamma   90.00
#
_symmetry.space_group_name_H-M   'P 1'
#
loop_
_entity.id
_entity.type
_entity.pdbx_description
1 polymer ?
#
loop_
_entity_poly.entity_id
_entity_poly.type
_entity_poly.pdbx_seq_one_letter_code
_entity_poly.pdbx_strand_id
1 'polypeptide(L)' 'MKNNKIVFKRKVPIMRYIFGVAFFFMGVSWLISGNLFGLIFCGMSIFFFNIDGSEIDLDIQKYRTFIELFGLRFGT' A
#
# COMPACT_ATOMS: atom_id res chain seq x y z
N MET A 1 18.63 1.46 -25.19
CA MET A 1 17.69 0.49 -24.61
C MET A 1 16.28 1.01 -24.85
N LYS A 2 15.44 0.27 -25.60
CA LYS A 2 14.04 0.68 -25.85
C LYS A 2 13.27 0.57 -24.53
N ASN A 3 12.88 1.70 -23.95
CA ASN A 3 12.07 1.75 -22.73
C ASN A 3 10.60 1.47 -23.11
N ASN A 4 10.29 0.22 -23.44
CA ASN A 4 8.97 -0.22 -23.89
C ASN A 4 7.98 -0.46 -22.73
N LYS A 5 8.27 0.03 -21.51
CA LYS A 5 7.42 -0.13 -20.33
C LYS A 5 6.82 1.19 -19.91
N ILE A 6 5.50 1.27 -19.88
CA ILE A 6 4.74 2.40 -19.34
C ILE A 6 4.25 2.00 -17.95
N VAL A 7 4.66 2.73 -16.91
CA VAL A 7 4.23 2.48 -15.54
C VAL A 7 3.27 3.57 -15.08
N PHE A 8 2.03 3.19 -14.81
CA PHE A 8 1.01 4.03 -14.22
C PHE A 8 0.89 3.73 -12.72
N LYS A 9 1.34 4.66 -11.88
CA LYS A 9 1.10 4.59 -10.43
C LYS A 9 -0.12 5.42 -10.09
N ARG A 10 -1.13 4.81 -9.45
CA ARG A 10 -2.24 5.60 -8.93
C ARG A 10 -1.74 6.40 -7.73
N LYS A 11 -1.90 7.73 -7.79
CA LYS A 11 -1.61 8.57 -6.63
C LYS A 11 -2.54 8.17 -5.49
N VAL A 12 -1.97 7.68 -4.40
CA VAL A 12 -2.75 7.36 -3.21
C VAL A 12 -3.28 8.66 -2.60
N PRO A 13 -4.59 8.75 -2.29
CA PRO A 13 -5.12 9.93 -1.64
C PRO A 13 -4.44 10.12 -0.29
N ILE A 14 -3.97 11.33 -0.03
CA ILE A 14 -3.27 11.73 1.21
C ILE A 14 -4.08 11.31 2.45
N MET A 15 -5.41 11.32 2.36
CA MET A 15 -6.30 10.87 3.43
C MET A 15 -6.06 9.41 3.85
N ARG A 16 -5.77 8.47 2.92
CA ARG A 16 -5.47 7.08 3.29
C ARG A 16 -4.19 6.99 4.13
N TYR A 17 -3.19 7.81 3.81
CA TYR A 17 -1.96 7.88 4.59
C TYR A 17 -2.22 8.44 6.00
N ILE A 18 -2.97 9.55 6.10
CA ILE A 18 -3.34 10.16 7.39
C ILE A 18 -4.11 9.17 8.26
N PHE A 19 -5.12 8.49 7.69
CA PHE A 19 -5.89 7.48 8.42
C PHE A 19 -5.02 6.28 8.84
N GLY A 20 -4.17 5.76 7.95
CA GLY A 20 -3.26 4.67 8.27
C GLY A 20 -2.35 5.01 9.45
N VAL A 21 -1.74 6.19 9.43
CA VAL A 21 -0.86 6.66 10.52
C VAL A 21 -1.65 6.85 11.82
N ALA A 22 -2.83 7.48 11.76
CA ALA A 22 -3.67 7.71 12.94
C ALA A 22 -4.13 6.38 13.59
N PHE A 23 -4.61 5.42 12.79
CA PHE A 23 -5.02 4.11 13.27
C PHE A 23 -3.86 3.30 13.85
N PHE A 24 -2.65 3.44 13.28
CA PHE A 24 -1.45 2.79 13.82
C PHE A 24 -1.12 3.33 15.22
N PHE A 25 -1.06 4.65 15.41
CA PHE A 25 -0.78 5.24 16.73
C PHE A 25 -1.87 4.93 17.76
N MET A 26 -3.14 4.93 17.33
CA MET A 26 -4.26 4.53 18.20
C MET A 26 -4.15 3.06 18.62
N GLY A 27 -3.82 2.16 17.69
CA GLY A 27 -3.60 0.74 17.98
C GLY A 27 -2.43 0.51 18.95
N VAL A 28 -1.30 1.21 18.74
CA VAL A 28 -0.13 1.15 19.63
C VAL A 28 -0.47 1.66 21.04
N SER A 29 -1.20 2.76 21.16
CA SER A 29 -1.64 3.30 22.45
C SER A 29 -2.50 2.30 23.24
N TRP A 30 -3.41 1.61 22.56
CA TRP A 30 -4.22 0.54 23.16
C TRP A 30 -3.40 -0.67 23.57
N LEU A 31 -2.39 -1.03 22.78
CA LEU A 31 -1.48 -2.14 23.09
C LEU A 31 -0.67 -1.86 24.36
N ILE A 32 -0.17 -0.62 24.51
CA ILE A 32 0.53 -0.16 25.72
C ILE A 32 -0.39 -0.19 26.95
N SER A 33 -1.69 0.07 26.76
CA SER A 33 -2.70 0.02 27.82
C SER A 33 -3.05 -1.42 28.26
N GLY A 34 -2.38 -2.45 27.73
CA GLY A 34 -2.62 -3.86 28.04
C GLY A 34 -3.74 -4.50 27.21
N ASN A 35 -4.30 -3.78 26.23
CA ASN A 35 -5.39 -4.26 25.42
C ASN A 35 -4.88 -4.88 24.10
N LEU A 36 -4.95 -6.21 24.01
CA LEU A 36 -4.56 -6.98 22.83
C LEU A 36 -5.39 -6.64 21.58
N PHE A 37 -6.58 -6.05 21.72
CA PHE A 37 -7.37 -5.55 20.58
C PHE A 37 -6.63 -4.46 19.79
N GLY A 38 -5.66 -3.76 20.40
CA GLY A 38 -4.80 -2.81 19.70
C GLY A 38 -4.01 -3.44 18.54
N LEU A 39 -3.73 -4.74 18.61
CA LEU A 39 -2.99 -5.49 17.58
C LEU A 39 -3.81 -5.61 16.28
N ILE A 40 -5.14 -5.72 16.38
CA ILE A 40 -6.05 -5.72 15.22
C ILE A 40 -6.05 -4.35 14.55
N PHE A 41 -6.10 -3.26 15.34
CA PHE A 41 -6.02 -1.91 14.81
C PHE A 41 -4.70 -1.63 14.11
N CYS A 42 -3.57 -2.09 14.68
CA CYS A 42 -2.27 -2.06 14.01
C CYS A 42 -2.28 -2.84 12.69
N GLY A 43 -2.84 -4.05 12.67
CA GLY A 43 -2.97 -4.86 11.45
C GLY A 43 -3.82 -4.18 10.37
N MET A 44 -4.98 -3.63 10.74
CA MET A 44 -5.85 -2.89 9.82
C MET A 44 -5.18 -1.64 9.24
N SER A 45 -4.36 -0.93 10.04
CA SER A 45 -3.65 0.26 9.59
C SER A 45 -2.73 0.00 8.40
N ILE A 46 -2.12 -1.19 8.33
CA ILE A 46 -1.21 -1.60 7.24
C ILE A 46 -1.94 -1.61 5.89
N PHE A 47 -3.22 -1.99 5.88
CA PHE A 47 -4.01 -2.05 4.64
C PHE A 47 -4.21 -0.69 3.98
N PHE A 48 -4.14 0.41 4.75
CA PHE A 48 -4.28 1.76 4.21
C PHE A 48 -3.06 2.24 3.42
N PHE A 49 -1.90 1.58 3.58
CA PHE A 49 -0.66 1.92 2.87
C PHE A 49 -0.49 1.18 1.53
N ASN A 50 -1.47 0.36 1.12
CA ASN A 50 -1.47 -0.25 -0.20
C ASN A 50 -1.62 0.79 -1.31
N ILE A 51 -0.72 0.75 -2.28
CA ILE A 51 -0.70 1.58 -3.47
C ILE A 51 -0.96 0.70 -4.68
N ASP A 52 -2.09 0.89 -5.36
CA ASP A 52 -2.36 0.16 -6.60
C ASP A 52 -1.71 0.87 -7.80
N GLY A 53 -1.14 0.08 -8.70
CA GLY A 53 -0.57 0.55 -9.96
C GLY A 53 -0.74 -0.47 -11.07
N SER A 54 -0.43 -0.03 -12.29
CA SER A 54 -0.37 -0.90 -13.44
C SER A 54 0.84 -0.58 -14.30
N GLU A 55 1.45 -1.63 -14.84
CA GLU A 55 2.49 -1.54 -15.84
C GLU A 55 1.99 -2.15 -17.16
N ILE A 56 2.33 -1.50 -18.26
CA ILE A 56 2.06 -1.94 -19.62
C ILE A 56 3.39 -2.22 -20.28
N ASP A 57 3.61 -3.48 -20.68
CA ASP A 57 4.76 -3.87 -21.48
C ASP A 57 4.37 -3.83 -22.97
N LEU A 58 4.91 -2.86 -23.71
CA LEU A 58 4.60 -2.63 -25.13
C LEU A 58 5.24 -3.67 -26.05
N ASP A 59 6.26 -4.39 -25.59
CA ASP A 59 6.96 -5.40 -26.40
C ASP A 59 6.16 -6.70 -26.49
N ILE A 60 5.49 -7.03 -25.39
CA ILE A 60 4.71 -8.27 -25.22
C ILE A 60 3.20 -7.98 -25.20
N GLN A 61 2.82 -6.70 -25.36
CA GLN A 61 1.44 -6.19 -25.24
C GLN A 61 0.72 -6.71 -23.98
N LYS A 62 1.45 -6.81 -22.87
CA LYS A 62 0.94 -7.42 -21.64
C LYS A 62 0.67 -6.36 -20.59
N TYR A 63 -0.54 -6.38 -20.06
CA TYR A 63 -0.95 -5.57 -18.92
C TYR A 63 -0.66 -6.33 -17.63
N ARG A 64 0.01 -5.69 -16.68
CA ARG A 64 0.19 -6.21 -15.31
C ARG A 64 -0.28 -5.19 -14.30
N THR A 65 -0.95 -5.66 -13.27
CA THR A 65 -1.27 -4.86 -12.10
C THR A 65 -0.25 -5.16 -11.02
N PHE A 66 0.16 -4.13 -10.28
CA PHE A 66 1.02 -4.28 -9.12
C PHE A 66 0.44 -3.52 -7.95
N ILE A 67 0.62 -4.08 -6.77
CA ILE A 67 0.34 -3.48 -5.48
C ILE A 67 1.69 -3.13 -4.88
N GLU A 68 1.88 -1.88 -4.47
CA GLU A 68 3.08 -1.39 -3.83
C GLU A 68 2.78 -1.13 -2.35
N LEU A 69 3.54 -1.78 -1.47
CA LEU A 69 3.47 -1.66 -0.01
C LEU A 69 4.84 -1.24 0.48
N PHE A 70 4.95 -0.06 1.10
CA PHE A 70 6.22 0.45 1.65
C PHE A 70 7.39 0.41 0.64
N GLY A 71 7.12 0.61 -0.65
CA GLY A 71 8.11 0.58 -1.73
C GLY A 71 8.40 -0.80 -2.33
N LEU A 72 7.89 -1.88 -1.72
CA LEU A 72 7.94 -3.23 -2.29
C LEU A 72 6.76 -3.42 -3.25
N ARG A 73 7.04 -3.82 -4.48
CA ARG A 73 6.02 -4.09 -5.50
C ARG A 73 5.70 -5.59 -5.55
N PHE A 74 4.43 -5.91 -5.41
CA PHE A 74 3.86 -7.23 -5.55
C PHE A 74 2.91 -7.20 -6.75
N GLY A 75 3.26 -7.88 -7.83
CA GLY A 75 2.44 -7.91 -9.05
C GLY A 75 2.34 -9.31 -9.63
N THR A 76 1.29 -9.55 -10.40
CA THR A 76 0.99 -10.81 -11.10
C THR A 76 1.09 -10.60 -12.61
#